data_AF-A0A066V0S7-F1
#
_entry.id   AF-A0A066V0S7-F1
#
_cell.length_a   1.000
_cell.length_b   1.000
_cell.length_c   1.000
_cell.angle_alpha   90.00
_cell.angle_beta   90.00
_cell.angle_gamma   90.00
#
_symmetry.space_group_name_H-M   'P 1'
#
loop_
_entity.id
_entity.type
_entity.pdbx_description
1 polymer ?
#
loop_
_entity_poly.entity_id
_entity_poly.type
_entity_poly.pdbx_seq_one_letter_code
_entity_poly.pdbx_strand_id
1 'polypeptide(L)' 'MAFELTEQLNISQHVQVVDIAFDDELFSRYGVTIPVLKYESSDGNISTELNWPFGLLELNDWLRKNGITYNS' A
#
# COMPACT_ATOMS: atom_id res chain seq x y z
N MET A 1 1.63 -8.26 -10.36
CA MET A 1 0.80 -8.22 -9.12
C MET A 1 1.15 -6.97 -8.31
N ALA A 2 0.29 -6.50 -7.40
CA ALA A 2 0.53 -5.24 -6.65
C ALA A 2 1.90 -5.18 -5.95
N PHE A 3 2.35 -6.29 -5.35
CA PHE A 3 3.66 -6.35 -4.70
C PHE A 3 4.84 -6.18 -5.69
N GLU A 4 4.76 -6.72 -6.89
CA GLU A 4 5.81 -6.54 -7.91
C GLU A 4 5.95 -5.06 -8.33
N LEU A 5 4.89 -4.25 -8.20
CA LEU A 5 4.97 -2.81 -8.46
C LEU A 5 5.77 -2.10 -7.36
N THR A 6 5.72 -2.59 -6.11
CA THR A 6 6.50 -2.05 -5.00
C THR A 6 7.98 -2.44 -5.14
N GLU A 7 8.28 -3.63 -5.67
CA GLU A 7 9.65 -4.05 -6.01
C GLU A 7 10.24 -3.19 -7.13
N GLN A 8 9.48 -2.91 -8.18
CA GLN A 8 9.91 -2.05 -9.29
C GLN A 8 10.27 -0.62 -8.84
N LEU A 9 9.66 -0.15 -7.76
CA LEU A 9 9.95 1.15 -7.17
C LEU A 9 11.00 1.08 -6.05
N ASN A 10 11.61 -0.07 -5.76
CA ASN A 10 12.53 -0.30 -4.64
C ASN A 10 11.96 0.08 -3.26
N ILE A 11 10.63 -0.06 -3.10
CA ILE A 11 9.93 0.26 -1.85
C ILE A 11 9.55 -1.00 -1.09
N SER A 12 9.69 -2.18 -1.70
CA SER A 12 9.32 -3.47 -1.12
C SER A 12 9.96 -3.71 0.25
N GLN A 13 11.16 -3.19 0.49
CA GLN A 13 11.84 -3.25 1.80
C GLN A 13 11.13 -2.46 2.92
N HIS A 14 10.27 -1.50 2.56
CA HIS A 14 9.47 -0.69 3.47
C HIS A 14 8.00 -1.14 3.51
N VAL A 15 7.64 -2.19 2.77
CA VAL A 15 6.28 -2.72 2.72
C VAL A 15 6.18 -3.93 3.62
N GLN A 16 5.26 -3.87 4.58
CA GLN A 16 4.90 -5.03 5.39
C GLN A 16 3.73 -5.77 4.73
N VAL A 17 3.94 -7.04 4.39
CA VAL A 17 2.85 -7.91 3.94
C VAL A 17 2.10 -8.42 5.17
N VAL A 18 0.81 -8.13 5.22
CA VAL A 18 -0.09 -8.59 6.29
C VAL A 18 -1.08 -9.58 5.67
N ASP A 19 -1.09 -10.81 6.20
CA ASP A 19 -2.11 -11.78 5.85
C ASP A 19 -3.38 -11.48 6.65
N ILE A 20 -4.48 -11.25 5.93
CA ILE A 20 -5.77 -10.89 6.52
C ILE A 20 -6.68 -12.11 6.72
N ALA A 21 -6.25 -13.32 6.33
CA ALA A 21 -7.11 -14.51 6.35
C ALA A 21 -7.61 -14.90 7.75
N PHE A 22 -6.94 -14.44 8.80
CA PHE A 22 -7.29 -14.72 10.21
C PHE A 22 -7.79 -13.48 10.97
N ASP A 23 -7.92 -12.34 10.31
CA ASP A 23 -8.42 -11.10 10.90
C ASP A 23 -9.79 -10.79 10.29
N ASP A 24 -10.86 -11.08 11.02
CA ASP A 24 -12.24 -10.93 10.53
C ASP A 24 -12.58 -9.48 10.14
N GLU A 25 -11.98 -8.48 10.81
CA GLU A 25 -12.22 -7.07 10.47
C GLU A 25 -11.53 -6.69 9.16
N LEU A 26 -10.26 -7.08 8.99
CA LEU A 26 -9.53 -6.85 7.75
C LEU A 26 -10.07 -7.69 6.60
N PHE A 27 -10.47 -8.93 6.85
CA PHE A 27 -11.10 -9.81 5.87
C PHE A 27 -12.46 -9.26 5.43
N SER A 28 -13.29 -8.77 6.36
CA SER A 28 -14.56 -8.14 6.00
C SER A 28 -14.37 -6.87 5.19
N ARG A 29 -13.29 -6.11 5.43
CA ARG A 29 -13.02 -4.84 4.76
C ARG A 29 -12.32 -4.98 3.41
N TYR A 30 -11.38 -5.91 3.29
CA TYR A 30 -10.51 -6.06 2.12
C TYR A 30 -10.64 -7.40 1.40
N GLY A 31 -11.39 -8.38 1.94
CA GLY A 31 -11.44 -9.75 1.42
C GLY A 31 -11.91 -9.90 -0.05
N VAL A 32 -12.50 -8.85 -0.64
CA VAL A 32 -12.89 -8.80 -2.06
C VAL A 32 -11.93 -7.97 -2.92
N THR A 33 -11.21 -7.02 -2.32
CA THR A 33 -10.39 -6.02 -3.01
C THR A 33 -8.88 -6.20 -2.82
N ILE A 34 -8.45 -7.27 -2.12
CA ILE A 34 -7.04 -7.61 -2.03
C ILE A 34 -6.44 -7.85 -3.43
N PRO A 35 -5.24 -7.32 -3.72
CA PRO A 35 -4.32 -6.65 -2.78
C PRO A 35 -4.61 -5.16 -2.55
N VAL A 36 -4.49 -4.68 -1.30
CA VAL A 36 -4.62 -3.24 -0.94
C VAL A 36 -3.33 -2.75 -0.28
N LEU A 37 -2.86 -1.57 -0.67
CA LEU A 37 -1.75 -0.89 0.03
C LEU A 37 -2.31 0.14 0.99
N LYS A 38 -1.90 0.07 2.26
CA LYS A 38 -2.21 1.06 3.29
C LYS A 38 -0.92 1.77 3.68
N TYR A 39 -0.94 3.10 3.70
CA TYR A 39 0.10 3.91 4.33
C TYR A 39 -0.45 4.50 5.61
N GLU A 40 0.32 4.37 6.68
CA GLU A 40 0.02 4.94 7.98
C GLU A 40 1.24 5.74 8.42
N SER A 41 1.04 7.05 8.59
CA SER A 41 2.09 7.94 9.08
C SER A 41 2.38 7.65 10.55
N SER A 42 3.63 7.79 10.97
CA SER A 42 4.09 7.55 12.34
C SER A 42 3.37 8.41 13.39
N ASP A 43 2.78 9.52 12.99
CA ASP A 43 2.01 10.42 13.85
C ASP A 43 0.52 10.05 13.97
N GLY A 44 0.07 9.00 13.25
CA GLY A 44 -1.31 8.51 13.25
C GLY A 44 -2.33 9.46 12.63
N ASN A 45 -1.90 10.62 12.11
CA ASN A 45 -2.81 11.63 11.57
C ASN A 45 -3.19 11.38 10.11
N ILE A 46 -2.40 10.58 9.40
CA ILE A 46 -2.57 10.31 7.98
C ILE A 46 -2.61 8.81 7.77
N SER A 47 -3.78 8.31 7.37
CA SER A 47 -3.96 6.96 6.84
C SER A 47 -4.53 7.06 5.43
N THR A 48 -3.81 6.55 4.44
CA THR A 48 -4.31 6.48 3.06
C THR A 48 -4.26 5.06 2.55
N GLU A 49 -5.17 4.74 1.64
CA GLU A 49 -5.34 3.40 1.08
C GLU A 49 -5.35 3.50 -0.44
N LEU A 50 -4.64 2.58 -1.09
CA LEU A 50 -4.61 2.42 -2.54
C LEU A 50 -5.17 1.02 -2.87
N ASN A 51 -6.38 1.02 -3.41
CA ASN A 51 -7.10 -0.19 -3.77
C ASN A 51 -6.67 -0.69 -5.16
N TRP A 52 -6.53 -2.00 -5.32
CA TRP A 52 -6.33 -2.60 -6.64
C TRP A 52 -7.59 -2.47 -7.53
N PRO A 53 -7.44 -2.33 -8.86
CA PRO A 53 -6.20 -2.28 -9.63
C PRO A 53 -5.54 -0.90 -9.65
N PHE A 54 -4.21 -0.88 -9.57
CA PHE A 54 -3.40 0.32 -9.78
C PHE A 54 -2.14 0.00 -10.59
N GLY A 55 -1.66 0.99 -11.36
CA GLY A 55 -0.39 0.91 -12.10
C GLY A 55 0.80 1.54 -11.35
N LEU A 56 1.99 1.49 -11.96
CA LEU A 56 3.21 2.15 -11.43
C LEU A 56 3.04 3.65 -11.27
N LEU A 57 2.35 4.31 -12.22
CA LEU A 57 2.11 5.75 -12.19
C LEU A 57 1.23 6.14 -10.99
N GLU A 58 0.11 5.43 -10.80
CA GLU A 58 -0.80 5.65 -9.68
C GLU A 58 -0.13 5.36 -8.33
N LEU A 59 0.66 4.28 -8.26
CA LEU A 59 1.45 3.97 -7.07
C LEU A 59 2.46 5.08 -6.76
N ASN A 60 3.23 5.54 -7.75
CA ASN A 60 4.22 6.60 -7.57
C ASN A 60 3.55 7.94 -7.16
N ASP A 61 2.42 8.29 -7.78
CA ASP A 61 1.66 9.50 -7.41
C ASP A 61 1.10 9.38 -5.99
N TRP A 62 0.61 8.20 -5.61
CA TRP A 62 0.13 7.94 -4.25
C TRP A 62 1.26 8.05 -3.23
N LEU A 63 2.44 7.48 -3.49
CA LEU A 63 3.61 7.61 -2.62
C LEU A 63 4.01 9.08 -2.45
N ARG A 64 4.05 9.85 -3.56
CA ARG A 64 4.34 11.29 -3.54
C ARG A 64 3.33 12.08 -2.71
N LYS A 65 2.03 11.77 -2.85
CA LYS A 65 0.96 12.40 -2.04
C LYS A 65 1.13 12.11 -0.54
N ASN A 66 1.67 10.95 -0.19
CA ASN A 66 1.96 10.55 1.18
C ASN A 66 3.31 11.08 1.70
N GLY A 67 4.04 11.88 0.92
CA GLY A 67 5.36 12.40 1.31
C GLY A 67 6.48 11.35 1.23
N ILE A 68 6.21 10.18 0.67
CA ILE A 68 7.20 9.14 0.38
C ILE A 68 7.85 9.50 -0.96
N THR A 69 8.62 10.58 -0.95
CA THR A 69 9.39 11.01 -2.12
C THR A 69 10.72 10.27 -2.12
N TYR A 70 10.87 9.32 -3.04
CA TYR A 70 12.17 8.78 -3.42
C TYR A 70 13.00 9.90 -4.04
N ASN A 71 13.92 10.46 -3.26
CA ASN A 71 14.93 11.37 -3.76
C ASN A 71 16.20 10.54 -3.97
N SER A 72 16.63 10.41 -5.24
CA SER A 72 17.87 9.73 -5.66
C SER A 72 19.10 10.14 -4.87
#